data_AF-A0A9C7QBF1-F1
#
_entry.id   AF-A0A9C7QBF1-F1
#
_cell.length_a   1.000
_cell.length_b   1.000
_cell.length_c   1.000
_cell.angle_alpha   90.00
_cell.angle_beta   90.00
_cell.angle_gamma   90.00
#
_symmetry.space_group_name_H-M   'P 1'
#
loop_
_entity.id
_entity.type
_entity.pdbx_description
1 polymer ?
#
loop_
_entity_poly.entity_id
_entity_poly.type
_entity_poly.pdbx_seq_one_letter_code
_entity_poly.pdbx_strand_id
1 'polypeptide(L)'
;MTKDDRYGATDDDYSDDLDGYGTETVTTTDSSGETETVESNASEADSADSTTDSTAASSDPLPFIFARRTVKADRDAVPVYVQDQTATEIDELERDLSQTFDGDKVMALDVREALIRAGLENVDDVRRVMEEWGYGRR
;
A
#
# COMPACT_ATOMS: atom_id res chain seq x y z
N MET A 1 -20.05 -37.09 -12.84
CA MET A 1 -18.96 -36.48 -12.06
C MET A 1 -17.66 -37.21 -12.39
N THR A 2 -16.84 -36.61 -13.25
CA THR A 2 -15.51 -37.14 -13.58
C THR A 2 -14.48 -36.39 -12.74
N LYS A 3 -13.44 -37.12 -12.30
CA LYS A 3 -12.63 -36.86 -11.12
C LYS A 3 -11.26 -36.26 -11.50
N ASP A 4 -11.27 -35.27 -12.39
CA ASP A 4 -10.07 -34.78 -13.09
C ASP A 4 -9.84 -33.26 -13.04
N ASP A 5 -10.36 -32.57 -12.02
CA ASP A 5 -9.95 -31.19 -11.73
C ASP A 5 -8.87 -31.18 -10.63
N ARG A 6 -7.82 -31.96 -10.90
CA ARG A 6 -6.66 -32.12 -10.02
C ARG A 6 -5.62 -31.08 -10.43
N TYR A 7 -5.68 -29.91 -9.79
CA TYR A 7 -4.61 -28.92 -9.66
C TYR A 7 -3.78 -28.69 -10.95
N GLY A 8 -4.28 -27.81 -11.81
CA GLY A 8 -3.51 -27.26 -12.91
C GLY A 8 -2.44 -26.28 -12.40
N ALA A 9 -1.18 -26.65 -12.67
CA ALA A 9 -0.02 -25.81 -12.93
C ALA A 9 0.05 -24.42 -12.26
N THR A 10 0.86 -24.31 -11.21
CA THR A 10 1.52 -23.04 -10.87
C THR A 10 2.60 -22.78 -11.92
N ASP A 11 2.19 -22.22 -13.05
CA ASP A 11 3.06 -21.65 -14.09
C ASP A 11 2.83 -20.14 -14.07
N ASP A 12 2.99 -19.52 -12.89
CA ASP A 12 3.01 -18.05 -12.79
C ASP A 12 4.47 -17.61 -12.92
N ASP A 13 4.85 -17.52 -14.19
CA ASP A 13 5.97 -16.73 -14.70
C ASP A 13 5.77 -15.28 -14.26
N TYR A 14 6.45 -14.86 -13.18
CA TYR A 14 6.50 -13.47 -12.76
C TYR A 14 7.35 -12.67 -13.76
N SER A 15 6.80 -12.46 -14.95
CA SER A 15 7.32 -11.58 -15.99
C SER A 15 6.47 -10.30 -16.03
N ASP A 16 7.04 -9.26 -15.40
CA ASP A 16 7.03 -7.84 -15.80
C ASP A 16 5.84 -7.34 -16.65
N ASP A 17 4.84 -6.75 -15.98
CA ASP A 17 3.97 -5.71 -16.54
C ASP A 17 3.45 -4.84 -15.39
N LEU A 18 4.36 -4.07 -14.78
CA LEU A 18 4.03 -2.94 -13.89
C LEU A 18 3.67 -1.69 -14.71
N ASP A 19 2.73 -1.81 -15.65
CA ASP A 19 2.22 -0.69 -16.44
C ASP A 19 0.69 -0.71 -16.43
N GLY A 20 0.07 -0.05 -15.46
CA GLY A 20 -1.39 -0.03 -15.39
C GLY A 20 -2.04 0.69 -14.22
N TYR A 21 -1.40 1.67 -13.58
CA TYR A 21 -2.13 2.58 -12.68
C TYR A 21 -2.59 3.82 -13.44
N GLY A 22 -3.86 3.80 -13.85
CA GLY A 22 -4.66 5.00 -14.12
C GLY A 22 -4.77 5.42 -15.58
N THR A 23 -5.76 4.88 -16.29
CA THR A 23 -6.38 5.62 -17.40
C THR A 23 -7.88 5.64 -17.15
N GLU A 24 -8.38 6.83 -16.89
CA GLU A 24 -9.81 7.12 -16.77
C GLU A 24 -10.50 6.79 -18.08
N THR A 25 -11.28 5.70 -18.11
CA THR A 25 -12.20 5.44 -19.21
C THR A 25 -13.44 6.28 -19.04
N VAL A 26 -13.43 7.45 -19.67
CA VAL A 26 -14.64 8.22 -20.02
C VAL A 26 -15.48 7.34 -20.95
N THR A 27 -16.53 6.71 -20.40
CA THR A 27 -17.57 6.08 -21.23
C THR A 27 -18.67 7.11 -21.46
N THR A 28 -18.65 7.70 -22.64
CA THR A 28 -19.74 8.51 -23.18
C THR A 28 -20.97 7.62 -23.36
N THR A 29 -22.05 7.87 -22.62
CA THR A 29 -23.39 7.36 -22.94
C THR A 29 -24.34 8.53 -23.03
N ASP A 30 -24.85 8.71 -24.24
CA ASP A 30 -25.85 9.68 -24.67
C ASP A 30 -27.17 9.44 -23.92
N SER A 31 -27.60 10.42 -23.13
CA SER A 31 -28.98 10.50 -22.65
C SER A 31 -29.37 11.97 -22.52
N SER A 32 -30.33 12.37 -23.34
CA SER A 32 -30.93 13.70 -23.39
C SER A 32 -31.43 14.18 -22.03
N GLY A 33 -31.23 15.47 -21.75
CA GLY A 33 -32.10 16.24 -20.85
C GLY A 33 -31.38 17.16 -19.86
N GLU A 34 -31.55 18.46 -20.11
CA GLU A 34 -31.50 19.57 -19.15
C GLU A 34 -30.11 20.15 -18.76
N THR A 35 -29.97 21.42 -19.12
CA THR A 35 -28.90 22.35 -18.80
C THR A 35 -28.95 22.77 -17.33
N GLU A 36 -27.88 22.52 -16.55
CA GLU A 36 -27.47 23.42 -15.47
C GLU A 36 -25.94 23.51 -15.41
N THR A 37 -25.49 24.76 -15.44
CA THR A 37 -24.12 25.26 -15.33
C THR A 37 -23.45 24.87 -14.02
N VAL A 38 -22.27 24.25 -14.09
CA VAL A 38 -21.28 24.30 -13.01
C VAL A 38 -19.89 24.54 -13.60
N GLU A 39 -19.38 25.72 -13.31
CA GLU A 39 -18.07 26.26 -13.66
C GLU A 39 -16.96 25.38 -13.06
N SER A 40 -16.27 24.61 -13.91
CA SER A 40 -15.05 23.91 -13.53
C SER A 40 -13.86 24.84 -13.77
N ASN A 41 -13.50 25.60 -12.75
CA ASN A 41 -12.24 26.32 -12.71
C ASN A 41 -11.18 25.42 -12.03
N ALA A 42 -10.33 24.79 -12.83
CA ALA A 42 -9.08 24.20 -12.36
C ALA A 42 -8.01 24.36 -13.44
N SER A 43 -7.53 25.60 -13.58
CA SER A 43 -6.24 25.87 -14.23
C SER A 43 -5.12 25.74 -13.20
N GLU A 44 -4.20 24.84 -13.54
CA GLU A 44 -2.74 24.98 -13.53
C GLU A 44 -1.98 25.34 -12.23
N ALA A 45 -0.87 24.58 -12.12
CA ALA A 45 0.44 24.98 -11.62
C ALA A 45 0.62 25.14 -10.11
N ASP A 46 1.48 24.28 -9.53
CA ASP A 46 2.79 24.79 -9.11
C ASP A 46 3.83 23.67 -9.06
N SER A 47 4.69 23.63 -10.08
CA SER A 47 6.03 23.04 -10.02
C SER A 47 7.01 24.18 -9.79
N ALA A 48 7.42 24.36 -8.55
CA ALA A 48 8.64 25.04 -8.09
C ALA A 48 8.71 24.76 -6.57
N ASP A 49 9.81 24.52 -5.90
CA ASP A 49 11.09 25.19 -6.00
C ASP A 49 12.10 24.37 -5.18
N SER A 50 13.27 24.10 -5.77
CA SER A 50 14.47 23.79 -4.99
C SER A 50 15.13 25.10 -4.64
N THR A 51 15.25 25.42 -3.35
CA THR A 51 16.50 25.83 -2.67
C THR A 51 16.19 26.51 -1.32
N THR A 52 16.85 26.07 -0.25
CA THR A 52 17.81 26.90 0.53
C THR A 52 18.03 26.32 1.93
N ASP A 53 19.31 26.05 2.16
CA ASP A 53 20.08 25.81 3.39
C ASP A 53 19.60 26.58 4.65
N SER A 54 19.56 25.91 5.82
CA SER A 54 19.81 26.53 7.13
C SER A 54 19.85 25.53 8.29
N THR A 55 21.05 25.37 8.85
CA THR A 55 21.37 25.08 10.27
C THR A 55 21.28 23.63 10.75
N ALA A 56 22.44 22.99 10.84
CA ALA A 56 22.72 21.83 11.66
C ALA A 56 22.57 22.15 13.16
N ALA A 57 21.33 22.16 13.64
CA ALA A 57 21.04 21.91 15.04
C ALA A 57 20.87 20.39 15.19
N SER A 58 21.59 19.78 16.14
CA SER A 58 21.37 18.39 16.57
C SER A 58 19.97 18.27 17.18
N SER A 59 18.99 18.25 16.29
CA SER A 59 17.58 18.12 16.59
C SER A 59 17.33 16.63 16.53
N ASP A 60 16.87 16.02 17.62
CA ASP A 60 16.32 14.67 17.52
C ASP A 60 15.29 14.70 16.38
N PRO A 61 15.40 13.80 15.39
CA PRO A 61 14.48 13.81 14.28
C PRO A 61 13.07 13.64 14.83
N LEU A 62 12.16 14.52 14.41
CA LEU A 62 10.76 14.43 14.78
C LEU A 62 10.26 13.00 14.50
N PRO A 63 9.45 12.40 15.40
CA PRO A 63 8.86 11.10 15.14
C PRO A 63 8.16 11.09 13.77
N PHE A 64 8.27 9.96 13.08
CA PHE A 64 7.90 9.81 11.66
C PHE A 64 6.52 10.41 11.31
N ILE A 65 5.51 10.19 12.16
CA ILE A 65 4.14 10.68 11.91
C ILE A 65 4.02 12.21 11.89
N PHE A 66 4.90 12.92 12.58
CA PHE A 66 4.92 14.39 12.63
C PHE A 66 5.84 15.01 11.58
N ALA A 67 6.79 14.24 11.05
CA ALA A 67 7.72 14.69 10.01
C ALA A 67 7.12 14.58 8.60
N ARG A 68 6.23 13.61 8.36
CA ARG A 68 5.70 13.32 7.02
C ARG A 68 4.66 14.34 6.54
N ARG A 69 4.67 14.64 5.24
CA ARG A 69 3.66 15.50 4.59
C ARG A 69 2.38 14.75 4.20
N THR A 70 2.53 13.52 3.72
CA THR A 70 1.42 12.63 3.35
C THR A 70 1.74 11.21 3.82
N VAL A 71 0.75 10.32 3.80
CA VAL A 71 0.97 8.90 4.15
C VAL A 71 1.96 8.21 3.21
N LYS A 72 2.09 8.67 1.95
CA LYS A 72 3.00 8.11 0.94
C LYS A 72 4.33 8.87 0.83
N ALA A 73 4.47 10.02 1.51
CA ALA A 73 5.68 10.83 1.41
C ALA A 73 6.87 10.02 1.92
N ASP A 74 8.01 10.17 1.25
CA ASP A 74 9.28 9.58 1.64
C ASP A 74 9.26 8.03 1.68
N ARG A 75 8.42 7.40 0.84
CA ARG A 75 8.29 5.94 0.71
C ARG A 75 8.43 5.48 -0.73
N ASP A 76 9.17 4.39 -0.92
CA ASP A 76 9.16 3.62 -2.16
C ASP A 76 7.93 2.70 -2.19
N ALA A 77 7.33 2.55 -3.38
CA ALA A 77 6.20 1.65 -3.56
C ALA A 77 6.69 0.19 -3.65
N VAL A 78 6.24 -0.67 -2.74
CA VAL A 78 6.52 -2.10 -2.74
C VAL A 78 5.21 -2.88 -2.86
N PRO A 79 4.89 -3.46 -4.03
CA PRO A 79 3.69 -4.29 -4.18
C PRO A 79 3.90 -5.61 -3.43
N VAL A 80 2.92 -5.98 -2.60
CA VAL A 80 2.91 -7.25 -1.86
C VAL A 80 1.56 -7.92 -2.04
N TYR A 81 1.59 -9.15 -2.56
CA TYR A 81 0.43 -10.04 -2.62
C TYR A 81 0.51 -11.03 -1.47
N VAL A 82 -0.60 -11.26 -0.78
CA VAL A 82 -0.68 -12.16 0.38
C VAL A 82 -1.82 -13.16 0.18
N GLN A 83 -1.77 -14.28 0.91
CA GLN A 83 -2.87 -15.26 0.92
C GLN A 83 -4.10 -14.68 1.65
N ASP A 84 -5.30 -15.19 1.34
CA ASP A 84 -6.57 -14.71 1.89
C ASP A 84 -6.60 -14.65 3.43
N GLN A 85 -6.01 -15.66 4.08
CA GLN A 85 -5.93 -15.69 5.54
C GLN A 85 -5.08 -14.53 6.07
N THR A 86 -3.90 -14.31 5.48
CA THR A 86 -3.02 -13.19 5.85
C THR A 86 -3.66 -11.83 5.57
N ALA A 87 -4.41 -11.70 4.47
CA ALA A 87 -5.16 -10.47 4.18
C ALA A 87 -6.20 -10.18 5.29
N THR A 88 -6.94 -11.20 5.71
CA THR A 88 -7.93 -11.08 6.78
C THR A 88 -7.29 -10.67 8.11
N GLU A 89 -6.18 -11.32 8.48
CA GLU A 89 -5.43 -11.01 9.71
C GLU A 89 -4.88 -9.57 9.70
N ILE A 90 -4.45 -9.06 8.54
CA ILE A 90 -4.03 -7.66 8.38
C ILE A 90 -5.21 -6.70 8.60
N ASP A 91 -6.35 -6.96 7.99
CA ASP A 91 -7.54 -6.09 8.12
C ASP A 91 -8.04 -6.04 9.58
N GLU A 92 -8.01 -7.19 10.27
CA GLU A 92 -8.32 -7.28 11.70
C GLU A 92 -7.33 -6.45 12.54
N LEU A 93 -6.03 -6.60 12.28
CA LEU A 93 -5.01 -5.83 12.99
C LEU A 93 -5.11 -4.32 12.73
N GLU A 94 -5.37 -3.90 11.49
CA GLU A 94 -5.59 -2.49 11.15
C GLU A 94 -6.75 -1.90 11.98
N ARG A 95 -7.84 -2.64 12.10
CA ARG A 95 -9.01 -2.26 12.90
C ARG A 95 -8.72 -2.23 14.40
N ASP A 96 -7.94 -3.18 14.91
CA ASP A 96 -7.58 -3.27 16.33
C ASP A 96 -6.61 -2.15 16.73
N LEU A 97 -5.61 -1.86 15.90
CA LEU A 97 -4.66 -0.78 16.16
C LEU A 97 -5.33 0.60 16.06
N SER A 98 -6.26 0.78 15.11
CA SER A 98 -7.04 2.01 15.02
C SER A 98 -7.91 2.27 16.26
N GLN A 99 -8.35 1.22 16.96
CA GLN A 99 -9.09 1.36 18.22
C GLN A 99 -8.16 1.55 19.43
N THR A 100 -6.94 1.00 19.36
CA THR A 100 -5.98 1.06 20.47
C THR A 100 -5.34 2.44 20.59
N PHE A 101 -4.97 3.06 19.47
CA PHE A 101 -4.35 4.38 19.43
C PHE A 101 -5.37 5.51 19.34
N ASP A 102 -6.34 5.52 20.27
CA ASP A 102 -7.38 6.55 20.38
C ASP A 102 -6.79 7.97 20.29
N GLY A 103 -7.04 8.66 19.16
CA GLY A 103 -6.61 10.04 18.92
C GLY A 103 -5.70 10.22 17.70
N ASP A 104 -4.97 9.19 17.29
CA ASP A 104 -4.11 9.24 16.11
C ASP A 104 -4.78 8.61 14.89
N LYS A 105 -4.61 9.24 13.72
CA LYS A 105 -5.08 8.68 12.46
C LYS A 105 -4.13 7.56 12.01
N VAL A 106 -4.40 6.34 12.48
CA VAL A 106 -3.70 5.13 12.04
C VAL A 106 -4.06 4.83 10.59
N MET A 107 -3.08 4.94 9.68
CA MET A 107 -3.29 4.63 8.27
C MET A 107 -2.93 3.17 8.00
N ALA A 108 -3.71 2.49 7.15
CA ALA A 108 -3.42 1.13 6.71
C ALA A 108 -1.97 0.95 6.22
N LEU A 109 -1.47 1.93 5.46
CA LEU A 109 -0.08 1.90 4.97
C LEU A 109 0.96 1.93 6.10
N ASP A 110 0.65 2.57 7.24
CA ASP A 110 1.54 2.57 8.41
C ASP A 110 1.55 1.21 9.10
N VAL A 111 0.38 0.59 9.24
CA VAL A 111 0.25 -0.75 9.85
C VAL A 111 1.00 -1.79 9.02
N ARG A 112 0.84 -1.74 7.68
CA ARG A 112 1.53 -2.67 6.77
C ARG A 112 3.04 -2.48 6.79
N GLU A 113 3.52 -1.24 6.80
CA GLU A 113 4.95 -0.97 6.95
C GLU A 113 5.46 -1.47 8.32
N ALA A 114 4.71 -1.25 9.40
CA ALA A 114 5.07 -1.72 10.73
C ALA A 114 5.15 -3.25 10.80
N LEU A 115 4.23 -3.97 10.15
CA LEU A 115 4.29 -5.43 10.01
C LEU A 115 5.57 -5.88 9.29
N ILE A 116 5.90 -5.25 8.16
CA ILE A 116 7.13 -5.54 7.40
C ILE A 116 8.36 -5.27 8.28
N ARG A 117 8.39 -4.11 8.95
CA ARG A 117 9.50 -3.72 9.82
C ARG A 117 9.68 -4.69 10.98
N ALA A 118 8.60 -5.10 11.63
CA ALA A 118 8.63 -6.09 12.70
C ALA A 118 9.13 -7.46 12.21
N GLY A 119 8.71 -7.90 11.01
CA GLY A 119 9.23 -9.12 10.39
C GLY A 119 10.74 -9.04 10.09
N LEU A 120 11.21 -7.88 9.61
CA LEU A 120 12.64 -7.63 9.38
C LEU A 120 13.46 -7.59 10.69
N GLU A 121 12.85 -7.22 11.81
CA GLU A 121 13.48 -7.28 13.14
C GLU A 121 13.45 -8.70 13.73
N ASN A 122 12.52 -9.54 13.30
CA ASN A 122 12.29 -10.89 13.80
C ASN A 122 12.40 -11.92 12.66
N VAL A 123 13.54 -11.93 11.96
CA VAL A 123 13.77 -12.78 10.78
C VAL A 123 13.63 -14.29 11.04
N ASP A 124 13.80 -14.74 12.28
CA ASP A 124 13.59 -16.16 12.64
C ASP A 124 12.11 -16.54 12.60
N ASP A 125 11.19 -15.64 12.95
CA ASP A 125 9.75 -15.87 12.79
C ASP A 125 9.36 -15.91 11.31
N VAL A 126 9.95 -15.03 10.50
CA VAL A 126 9.77 -15.06 9.04
C VAL A 126 10.25 -16.41 8.49
N ARG A 127 11.44 -16.89 8.90
CA ARG A 127 11.96 -18.20 8.49
C ARG A 127 11.00 -19.32 8.89
N ARG A 128 10.50 -19.31 10.12
CA ARG A 128 9.55 -20.32 10.62
C ARG A 128 8.28 -20.36 9.78
N VAL A 129 7.69 -19.20 9.48
CA VAL A 129 6.50 -19.11 8.60
C VAL A 129 6.79 -19.70 7.21
N MET A 130 7.95 -19.40 6.64
CA MET A 130 8.37 -19.99 5.36
C MET A 130 8.54 -21.53 5.46
N GLU A 131 9.13 -22.04 6.53
CA GLU A 131 9.25 -23.48 6.76
C GLU A 131 7.87 -24.15 6.94
N GLU A 132 6.92 -23.49 7.61
CA GLU A 132 5.53 -23.93 7.73
C GLU A 132 4.87 -24.03 6.35
N TRP A 133 5.09 -23.05 5.46
CA TRP A 133 4.67 -23.10 4.06
C TRP A 133 5.39 -24.19 3.24
N GLY A 134 6.49 -24.73 3.75
CA GLY A 134 7.20 -25.87 3.17
C GLY A 134 8.50 -25.54 2.45
N TYR A 135 8.96 -24.30 2.54
CA TYR A 135 10.33 -23.99 2.13
C TYR A 135 11.33 -24.82 2.94
N GLY A 136 12.41 -25.26 2.29
CA GLY A 136 13.47 -26.05 2.94
C GLY A 136 13.17 -27.53 3.19
N ARG A 137 11.91 -27.99 2.99
CA ARG A 137 11.59 -29.42 2.96
C ARG A 137 12.02 -30.01 1.61
N ARG A 138 13.11 -30.80 1.61
CA ARG A 138 13.56 -31.62 0.47
C ARG A 138 13.51 -33.09 0.84
#